data_AF-A0A9X1JK72-F1
#
_entry.id   AF-A0A9X1JK72-F1
#
_cell.length_a   1.000
_cell.length_b   1.000
_cell.length_c   1.000
_cell.angle_alpha   90.00
_cell.angle_beta   90.00
_cell.angle_gamma   90.00
#
_symmetry.space_group_name_H-M   'P 1'
#
loop_
_entity.id
_entity.type
_entity.pdbx_description
1 polymer ?
#
loop_
_entity_poly.entity_id
_entity_poly.type
_entity_poly.pdbx_seq_one_letter_code
_entity_poly.pdbx_strand_id
1 'polypeptide(L)'
;MFQPWCMITPTSETIDSPATAQDVARGIMRLFARNDIWCLTEVPLKNGRRADLMGVDAKGLIVIVEIKVARGDLLGDTKWPDYLEFCDRFFWGVPPRLDRGPLETEGYRPDACGVIVGDGYDAEILRHAPLDPLAAARRKVQVERLARMAMRRHTVLHDPNCGDPVSAG
;
A
#
# COMPACT_ATOMS: atom_id res chain seq x y z
N MET A 1 59.44 18.08 11.27
CA MET A 1 58.82 16.74 11.19
C MET A 1 57.32 16.96 11.05
N PHE A 2 56.83 17.10 9.81
CA PHE A 2 55.43 17.44 9.50
C PHE A 2 54.66 16.14 9.26
N GLN A 3 53.57 15.92 10.00
CA GLN A 3 52.61 14.85 9.73
C GLN A 3 51.66 15.31 8.59
N PRO A 4 51.39 14.50 7.55
CA PRO A 4 50.46 14.89 6.51
C PRO A 4 49.01 14.78 7.03
N TRP A 5 48.25 15.86 6.85
CA TRP A 5 46.82 15.90 7.13
C TRP A 5 46.11 14.96 6.16
N CYS A 6 45.62 13.83 6.65
CA CYS A 6 44.73 12.95 5.88
C CYS A 6 43.42 13.72 5.66
N MET A 7 43.18 14.16 4.42
CA MET A 7 41.86 14.64 4.02
C MET A 7 40.92 13.43 4.00
N ILE A 8 40.19 13.22 5.09
CA ILE A 8 39.00 12.39 5.07
C ILE A 8 37.97 13.22 4.29
N THR A 9 37.90 13.01 2.97
CA THR A 9 36.69 13.36 2.23
C THR A 9 35.54 12.60 2.89
N PRO A 10 34.49 13.27 3.40
CA PRO A 10 33.28 12.54 3.75
C PRO A 10 32.77 11.96 2.44
N THR A 11 32.94 10.65 2.26
CA THR A 11 32.16 9.93 1.27
C THR A 11 30.72 10.15 1.73
N SER A 12 30.02 11.07 1.08
CA SER A 12 28.58 11.21 1.22
C SER A 12 27.97 9.99 0.57
N GLU A 13 28.07 8.84 1.23
CA GLU A 13 27.17 7.72 1.02
C GLU A 13 25.79 8.18 1.51
N THR A 14 25.12 9.01 0.72
CA THR A 14 23.67 8.87 0.60
C THR A 14 23.48 7.52 -0.06
N ILE A 15 23.37 6.48 0.75
CA ILE A 15 23.07 5.13 0.31
C ILE A 15 21.75 5.22 -0.46
N ASP A 16 21.81 5.18 -1.79
CA ASP A 16 20.64 5.07 -2.66
C ASP A 16 20.10 3.64 -2.57
N SER A 17 19.67 3.25 -1.37
CA SER A 17 18.98 1.98 -1.18
C SER A 17 17.71 1.98 -2.02
N PRO A 18 17.44 0.91 -2.79
CA PRO A 18 16.20 0.82 -3.53
C PRO A 18 15.01 0.90 -2.56
N ALA A 19 14.01 1.69 -2.91
CA ALA A 19 12.81 1.86 -2.09
C ALA A 19 12.14 0.51 -1.83
N THR A 20 11.80 0.24 -0.57
CA THR A 20 11.11 -1.00 -0.20
C THR A 20 9.60 -0.84 -0.32
N ALA A 21 8.87 -1.96 -0.39
CA ALA A 21 7.40 -1.91 -0.37
C ALA A 21 6.86 -1.27 0.92
N GLN A 22 7.58 -1.43 2.04
CA GLN A 22 7.25 -0.80 3.32
C GLN A 22 7.41 0.71 3.29
N ASP A 23 8.43 1.22 2.58
CA ASP A 23 8.62 2.65 2.40
C ASP A 23 7.47 3.25 1.59
N VAL A 24 7.15 2.66 0.43
CA VAL A 24 6.01 3.09 -0.38
C VAL A 24 4.72 3.04 0.43
N ALA A 25 4.46 1.93 1.16
CA ALA A 25 3.28 1.80 2.00
C ALA A 25 3.19 2.91 3.06
N ARG A 26 4.32 3.27 3.68
CA ARG A 26 4.39 4.34 4.69
C ARG A 26 4.01 5.69 4.08
N GLY A 27 4.55 6.06 2.93
CA GLY A 27 4.20 7.30 2.24
C GLY A 27 2.73 7.36 1.87
N ILE A 28 2.19 6.27 1.31
CA ILE A 28 0.77 6.18 0.93
C ILE A 28 -0.15 6.29 2.15
N MET A 29 0.18 5.62 3.26
CA MET A 29 -0.60 5.74 4.49
C MET A 29 -0.60 7.15 5.06
N ARG A 30 0.51 7.91 4.95
CA ARG A 30 0.56 9.32 5.36
C ARG A 30 -0.33 10.20 4.47
N LEU A 31 -0.23 10.03 3.15
CA LEU A 31 -1.11 10.69 2.18
C LEU A 31 -2.60 10.41 2.48
N PHE A 32 -2.94 9.16 2.77
CA PHE A 32 -4.31 8.78 3.07
C PHE A 32 -4.80 9.33 4.41
N ALA A 33 -3.99 9.28 5.47
CA ALA A 33 -4.37 9.79 6.80
C ALA A 33 -4.71 11.28 6.77
N ARG A 34 -3.96 12.11 6.04
CA ARG A 34 -4.26 13.55 5.89
C ARG A 34 -5.51 13.85 5.04
N ASN A 35 -6.07 12.83 4.38
CA ASN A 35 -7.29 12.90 3.57
C ASN A 35 -8.45 12.08 4.17
N ASP A 36 -8.36 11.72 5.46
CA ASP A 36 -9.36 10.92 6.19
C ASP A 36 -9.67 9.56 5.54
N ILE A 37 -8.61 8.90 5.08
CA ILE A 37 -8.60 7.51 4.62
C ILE A 37 -7.66 6.74 5.53
N TRP A 38 -8.16 5.68 6.16
CA TRP A 38 -7.40 4.89 7.14
C TRP A 38 -7.20 3.47 6.64
N CYS A 39 -5.97 2.96 6.75
CA CYS A 39 -5.57 1.70 6.12
C CYS A 39 -5.07 0.65 7.11
N LEU A 40 -5.25 -0.61 6.69
CA LEU A 40 -4.50 -1.75 7.17
C LEU A 40 -3.54 -2.24 6.08
N THR A 41 -2.36 -2.70 6.48
CA THR A 41 -1.41 -3.39 5.59
C THR A 41 -1.73 -4.88 5.48
N GLU A 42 -1.30 -5.55 4.41
CA GLU A 42 -1.32 -7.02 4.28
C GLU A 42 -2.70 -7.63 4.59
N VAL A 43 -3.74 -7.22 3.85
CA VAL A 43 -5.14 -7.58 4.12
C VAL A 43 -5.57 -8.77 3.28
N PRO A 44 -5.86 -9.95 3.87
CA PRO A 44 -6.31 -11.12 3.12
C PRO A 44 -7.74 -10.94 2.59
N LEU A 45 -7.95 -11.31 1.34
CA LEU A 45 -9.23 -11.25 0.63
C LEU A 45 -9.85 -12.65 0.53
N LYS A 46 -11.16 -12.70 0.27
CA LYS A 46 -11.90 -13.98 0.26
C LYS A 46 -11.51 -14.92 -0.88
N ASN A 47 -10.94 -14.38 -1.95
CA ASN A 47 -10.45 -15.14 -3.10
C ASN A 47 -9.02 -15.68 -2.91
N GLY A 48 -8.45 -15.56 -1.70
CA GLY A 48 -7.08 -16.00 -1.40
C GLY A 48 -5.99 -14.99 -1.78
N ARG A 49 -6.35 -13.84 -2.34
CA ARG A 49 -5.41 -12.71 -2.54
C ARG A 49 -5.10 -12.01 -1.23
N ARG A 50 -4.11 -11.13 -1.26
CA ARG A 50 -3.76 -10.24 -0.16
C ARG A 50 -3.47 -8.85 -0.74
N ALA A 51 -4.21 -7.86 -0.30
CA ALA A 51 -3.96 -6.47 -0.67
C ALA A 51 -2.83 -5.90 0.19
N ASP A 52 -1.88 -5.20 -0.42
CA ASP A 52 -0.78 -4.58 0.33
C ASP A 52 -1.29 -3.48 1.27
N LEU A 53 -2.22 -2.65 0.79
CA LEU A 53 -3.03 -1.75 1.61
C LEU A 53 -4.51 -1.90 1.27
N MET A 54 -5.34 -1.90 2.30
CA MET A 54 -6.78 -1.76 2.17
C MET A 54 -7.26 -0.75 3.19
N GLY A 55 -8.03 0.25 2.73
CA GLY A 55 -8.51 1.34 3.57
C GLY A 55 -9.98 1.66 3.39
N VAL A 56 -10.46 2.52 4.28
CA VAL A 56 -11.83 3.02 4.29
C VAL A 56 -11.81 4.54 4.46
N ASP A 57 -12.61 5.25 3.67
CA ASP A 57 -12.80 6.70 3.80
C ASP A 57 -13.97 7.07 4.73
N ALA A 58 -14.15 8.35 5.01
CA ALA A 58 -15.26 8.88 5.83
C ALA A 58 -16.67 8.50 5.34
N LYS A 59 -16.82 8.13 4.06
CA LYS A 59 -18.10 7.70 3.44
C LYS A 59 -18.26 6.18 3.45
N GLY A 60 -17.28 5.45 3.98
CA GLY A 60 -17.24 4.00 3.99
C GLY A 60 -16.79 3.37 2.67
N LEU A 61 -16.31 4.16 1.71
CA LEU A 61 -15.78 3.63 0.45
C LEU A 61 -14.46 2.93 0.71
N ILE A 62 -14.28 1.79 0.03
CA ILE A 62 -13.13 0.93 0.19
C ILE A 62 -12.09 1.26 -0.88
N VAL A 63 -10.85 1.45 -0.43
CA VAL A 63 -9.69 1.65 -1.32
C VAL A 63 -8.75 0.47 -1.18
N ILE A 64 -8.25 -0.07 -2.29
CA ILE A 64 -7.15 -1.02 -2.32
C ILE A 64 -5.96 -0.38 -3.02
N VAL A 65 -4.76 -0.61 -2.48
CA VAL A 65 -3.50 -0.28 -3.15
C VAL A 65 -2.65 -1.54 -3.25
N GLU A 66 -2.18 -1.84 -4.46
CA GLU A 66 -1.20 -2.89 -4.73
C GLU A 66 0.16 -2.24 -5.02
N ILE A 67 1.18 -2.59 -4.24
CA ILE A 67 2.50 -1.96 -4.26
C ILE A 67 3.48 -2.79 -5.08
N LYS A 68 4.09 -2.16 -6.08
CA LYS A 68 5.14 -2.79 -6.91
C LYS A 68 6.39 -1.93 -6.85
N VAL A 69 7.50 -2.52 -6.38
CA VAL A 69 8.80 -1.83 -6.27
C VAL A 69 9.80 -2.28 -7.34
N ALA A 70 9.53 -3.38 -8.03
CA ALA A 70 10.31 -3.85 -9.16
C ALA A 70 9.44 -4.00 -10.42
N ARG A 71 10.05 -3.75 -11.59
CA ARG A 71 9.36 -3.85 -12.88
C ARG A 71 8.89 -5.27 -13.17
N GLY A 72 9.65 -6.27 -12.74
CA GLY A 72 9.27 -7.68 -12.85
C GLY A 72 7.98 -8.00 -12.09
N ASP A 73 7.85 -7.49 -10.86
CA ASP A 73 6.65 -7.69 -10.03
C ASP A 73 5.43 -7.01 -10.64
N LEU A 74 5.62 -5.81 -11.20
CA LEU A 74 4.56 -5.10 -11.91
C LEU A 74 4.07 -5.89 -13.11
N LEU A 75 4.99 -6.33 -13.98
CA LEU A 75 4.67 -7.10 -15.19
C LEU A 75 4.13 -8.50 -14.91
N GLY A 76 4.50 -9.10 -13.78
CA GLY A 76 4.03 -10.42 -13.37
C GLY A 76 2.59 -10.42 -12.86
N ASP A 77 2.06 -9.26 -12.43
CA ASP A 77 0.73 -9.16 -11.83
C ASP A 77 -0.38 -9.09 -12.88
N THR A 78 -0.66 -10.23 -13.49
CA THR A 78 -1.70 -10.40 -14.51
C THR A 78 -3.09 -10.63 -13.94
N LYS A 79 -3.19 -10.83 -12.61
CA LYS A 79 -4.45 -11.16 -11.92
C LYS A 79 -4.95 -10.04 -11.03
N TRP A 80 -4.36 -8.85 -11.14
CA TRP A 80 -4.81 -7.65 -10.45
C TRP A 80 -6.30 -7.32 -10.63
N PRO A 81 -6.99 -7.64 -11.75
CA PRO A 81 -8.43 -7.36 -11.84
C PRO A 81 -9.25 -8.10 -10.77
N ASP A 82 -8.73 -9.18 -10.19
CA ASP A 82 -9.34 -9.90 -9.07
C ASP A 82 -9.53 -9.00 -7.83
N TYR A 83 -8.80 -7.89 -7.71
CA TYR A 83 -8.95 -6.95 -6.58
C TYR A 83 -10.18 -6.05 -6.71
N LEU A 84 -10.66 -5.80 -7.94
CA LEU A 84 -11.75 -4.86 -8.21
C LEU A 84 -13.08 -5.29 -7.60
N GLU A 85 -13.28 -6.59 -7.36
CA GLU A 85 -14.49 -7.07 -6.69
C GLU A 85 -14.55 -6.70 -5.19
N PHE A 86 -13.46 -6.17 -4.61
CA PHE A 86 -13.32 -5.88 -3.18
C PHE A 86 -13.15 -4.39 -2.84
N CYS A 87 -13.07 -3.48 -3.81
CA CYS A 87 -12.88 -2.05 -3.55
C CYS A 87 -13.77 -1.16 -4.41
N ASP A 88 -14.04 0.04 -3.92
CA ASP A 88 -14.66 1.12 -4.70
C ASP A 88 -13.61 1.88 -5.55
N ARG A 89 -12.34 1.84 -5.13
CA ARG A 89 -11.19 2.40 -5.87
C ARG A 89 -9.97 1.50 -5.74
N PHE A 90 -9.30 1.27 -6.86
CA PHE A 90 -8.04 0.53 -6.92
C PHE A 90 -6.89 1.44 -7.37
N PHE A 91 -5.76 1.37 -6.68
CA PHE A 91 -4.54 2.08 -7.03
C PHE A 91 -3.36 1.13 -7.16
N TRP A 92 -2.45 1.45 -8.08
CA TRP A 92 -1.07 1.00 -8.02
C TRP A 92 -0.26 1.95 -7.15
N GLY A 93 0.52 1.40 -6.21
CA GLY A 93 1.52 2.13 -5.44
C GLY A 93 2.92 1.81 -5.96
N VAL A 94 3.68 2.80 -6.39
CA VAL A 94 5.03 2.58 -6.94
C VAL A 94 6.05 3.58 -6.39
N PRO A 95 7.35 3.23 -6.29
CA PRO A 95 8.36 4.19 -5.89
C PRO A 95 8.67 5.17 -7.04
N PRO A 96 9.19 6.38 -6.75
CA PRO A 96 9.42 7.42 -7.77
C PRO A 96 10.29 6.98 -8.95
N ARG A 97 11.28 6.10 -8.69
CA ARG A 97 12.27 5.65 -9.67
C ARG A 97 11.83 4.44 -10.50
N LEU A 98 10.66 3.84 -10.22
CA LEU A 98 10.16 2.72 -11.01
C LEU A 98 9.63 3.21 -12.36
N ASP A 99 10.06 2.56 -13.46
CA ASP A 99 9.42 2.71 -14.77
C ASP A 99 7.98 2.20 -14.71
N ARG A 100 7.05 3.15 -14.67
CA ARG A 100 5.60 2.92 -14.61
C ARG A 100 4.93 2.98 -15.98
N GLY A 101 5.68 3.11 -17.09
CA GLY A 101 5.13 3.11 -18.44
C GLY A 101 4.13 1.97 -18.73
N PRO A 102 4.30 0.74 -18.20
CA PRO A 102 3.30 -0.32 -18.35
C PRO A 102 1.89 0.05 -17.85
N LEU A 103 1.76 0.89 -16.82
CA LEU A 103 0.48 1.30 -16.23
C LEU A 103 -0.37 2.18 -17.16
N GLU A 104 0.18 2.63 -18.28
CA GLU A 104 -0.53 3.38 -19.32
C GLU A 104 -1.06 2.48 -20.44
N THR A 105 -0.75 1.18 -20.41
CA THR A 105 -1.15 0.24 -21.47
C THR A 105 -2.51 -0.38 -21.20
N GLU A 106 -3.17 -0.86 -22.26
CA GLU A 106 -4.49 -1.50 -22.21
C GLU A 106 -4.57 -2.65 -21.18
N GLY A 107 -3.49 -3.44 -21.04
CA GLY A 107 -3.44 -4.56 -20.08
C GLY A 107 -3.55 -4.14 -18.61
N TYR A 108 -3.28 -2.88 -18.31
CA TYR A 108 -3.38 -2.31 -16.96
C TYR A 108 -4.62 -1.42 -16.77
N ARG A 109 -5.46 -1.26 -17.81
CA ARG A 109 -6.75 -0.55 -17.74
C ARG A 109 -6.64 0.79 -16.98
N PRO A 110 -5.97 1.81 -17.53
CA PRO A 110 -5.78 3.10 -16.86
C PRO A 110 -7.09 3.82 -16.53
N ASP A 111 -8.20 3.42 -17.17
CA ASP A 111 -9.58 3.83 -16.92
C ASP A 111 -10.26 3.10 -15.74
N ALA A 112 -9.59 2.14 -15.12
CA ALA A 112 -10.09 1.38 -13.97
C ALA A 112 -9.16 1.44 -12.74
N CYS A 113 -7.96 2.03 -12.88
CA CYS A 113 -7.00 2.12 -11.78
C CYS A 113 -6.35 3.50 -11.67
N GLY A 114 -6.07 3.91 -10.44
CA GLY A 114 -5.23 5.06 -10.15
C GLY A 114 -3.77 4.68 -9.99
N VAL A 115 -2.91 5.71 -9.90
CA VAL A 115 -1.49 5.56 -9.64
C VAL A 115 -1.08 6.51 -8.54
N ILE A 116 -0.44 5.97 -7.51
CA ILE A 116 0.16 6.69 -6.41
C ILE A 116 1.67 6.45 -6.47
N VAL A 117 2.44 7.53 -6.43
CA VAL A 117 3.89 7.47 -6.28
C VAL A 117 4.24 7.85 -4.85
N GLY A 118 5.05 7.04 -4.18
CA GLY A 118 5.42 7.31 -2.79
C GLY A 118 6.70 6.66 -2.34
N ASP A 119 7.23 7.14 -1.22
CA ASP A 119 8.41 6.64 -0.54
C ASP A 119 8.23 6.70 0.98
N GLY A 120 9.31 6.48 1.74
CA GLY A 120 9.26 6.47 3.20
C GLY A 120 8.89 7.83 3.84
N TYR A 121 8.83 8.92 3.08
CA TYR A 121 8.50 10.26 3.54
C TYR A 121 7.04 10.61 3.24
N ASP A 122 6.61 10.48 2.00
CA ASP A 122 5.26 10.85 1.58
C ASP A 122 4.83 10.15 0.29
N ALA A 123 3.62 10.45 -0.18
CA ALA A 123 3.11 10.03 -1.47
C ALA A 123 2.24 11.09 -2.16
N GLU A 124 2.11 10.96 -3.47
CA GLU A 124 1.32 11.80 -4.36
C GLU A 124 0.47 10.93 -5.32
N ILE A 125 -0.76 11.35 -5.55
CA ILE A 125 -1.64 10.73 -6.56
C ILE A 125 -1.28 11.32 -7.93
N LEU A 126 -0.68 10.51 -8.81
CA LEU A 126 -0.40 10.91 -10.19
C LEU A 126 -1.60 10.70 -11.12
N ARG A 127 -2.40 9.66 -10.85
CA ARG A 127 -3.66 9.40 -11.55
C ARG A 127 -4.72 9.03 -10.54
N HIS A 128 -5.83 9.74 -10.53
CA HIS A 128 -6.97 9.38 -9.69
C HIS A 128 -7.58 8.06 -10.17
N ALA A 129 -7.82 7.14 -9.24
CA ALA A 129 -8.59 5.94 -9.53
C ALA A 129 -10.04 6.32 -9.79
N PRO A 130 -10.66 5.85 -10.87
CA PRO A 130 -12.10 6.00 -11.09
C PRO A 130 -12.90 5.36 -9.95
N LEU A 131 -14.10 5.89 -9.71
CA LEU A 131 -15.01 5.30 -8.73
C LEU A 131 -15.81 4.20 -9.42
N ASP A 132 -15.63 2.96 -8.99
CA ASP A 132 -16.46 1.82 -9.40
C ASP A 132 -17.17 1.26 -8.15
N PRO A 133 -18.38 1.76 -7.83
CA PRO A 133 -19.00 1.49 -6.53
C PRO A 133 -19.31 0.00 -6.31
N LEU A 134 -18.87 -0.52 -5.17
CA LEU A 134 -19.34 -1.81 -4.69
C LEU A 134 -20.85 -1.77 -4.41
N ALA A 135 -21.52 -2.90 -4.64
CA ALA A 135 -22.85 -3.12 -4.12
C ALA A 135 -22.86 -2.91 -2.58
N ALA A 136 -23.87 -2.22 -2.06
CA ALA A 136 -23.92 -1.80 -0.65
C ALA A 136 -23.70 -2.96 0.34
N ALA A 137 -24.30 -4.13 0.07
CA ALA A 137 -24.11 -5.33 0.88
C ALA A 137 -22.65 -5.81 0.89
N ARG A 138 -21.96 -5.74 -0.27
CA ARG A 138 -20.56 -6.14 -0.38
C ARG A 138 -19.64 -5.15 0.33
N ARG A 139 -19.89 -3.84 0.19
CA ARG A 139 -19.17 -2.79 0.91
C ARG A 139 -19.27 -2.98 2.43
N LYS A 140 -20.49 -3.21 2.94
CA LYS A 140 -20.71 -3.50 4.36
C LYS A 140 -19.86 -4.66 4.87
N VAL A 141 -19.81 -5.76 4.11
CA VAL A 141 -18.96 -6.91 4.46
C VAL A 141 -17.47 -6.54 4.52
N GLN A 142 -16.96 -5.73 3.59
CA GLN A 142 -15.55 -5.32 3.64
C GLN A 142 -15.26 -4.40 4.82
N VAL A 143 -16.13 -3.43 5.10
CA VAL A 143 -15.99 -2.52 6.26
C VAL A 143 -15.99 -3.32 7.57
N GLU A 144 -16.93 -4.25 7.76
CA GLU A 144 -16.98 -5.08 8.96
C GLU A 144 -15.72 -5.94 9.13
N ARG A 145 -15.20 -6.50 8.03
CA ARG A 145 -13.95 -7.28 8.05
C ARG A 145 -12.75 -6.42 8.44
N LEU A 146 -12.61 -5.25 7.82
CA LEU A 146 -11.55 -4.29 8.15
C LEU A 146 -11.63 -3.85 9.61
N ALA A 147 -12.83 -3.51 10.11
CA ALA A 147 -13.04 -3.10 11.49
C ALA A 147 -12.59 -4.19 12.47
N ARG A 148 -13.00 -5.45 12.26
CA ARG A 148 -12.58 -6.57 13.12
C ARG A 148 -11.07 -6.81 13.06
N MET A 149 -10.47 -6.72 11.87
CA MET A 149 -9.02 -6.87 11.72
C MET A 149 -8.26 -5.75 12.42
N ALA A 150 -8.72 -4.50 12.30
CA ALA A 150 -8.12 -3.34 12.94
C ALA A 150 -8.21 -3.46 14.46
N MET A 151 -9.39 -3.80 15.00
CA MET A 151 -9.59 -4.05 16.43
C MET A 151 -8.66 -5.15 16.93
N ARG A 152 -8.59 -6.29 16.23
CA ARG A 152 -7.69 -7.39 16.62
C ARG A 152 -6.23 -6.95 16.64
N ARG A 153 -5.75 -6.29 15.59
CA ARG A 153 -4.36 -5.80 15.51
C ARG A 153 -4.07 -4.77 16.61
N HIS A 154 -5.03 -3.90 16.90
CA HIS A 154 -4.91 -2.90 17.96
C HIS A 154 -4.85 -3.55 19.34
N THR A 155 -5.71 -4.53 19.63
CA THR A 155 -5.66 -5.28 20.90
C THR A 155 -4.33 -6.00 21.05
N VAL A 156 -3.84 -6.69 20.01
CA VAL A 156 -2.54 -7.39 20.03
C VAL A 156 -1.37 -6.43 20.18
N LEU A 157 -1.47 -5.21 19.63
CA LEU A 157 -0.46 -4.17 19.82
C LEU A 157 -0.35 -3.76 21.30
N HIS A 158 -1.48 -3.72 22.02
CA HIS A 158 -1.51 -3.37 23.45
C HIS A 158 -1.17 -4.55 24.37
N ASP A 159 -1.62 -5.75 24.02
CA ASP A 159 -1.32 -6.99 24.73
C ASP A 159 -0.99 -8.11 23.73
N PRO A 160 0.31 -8.41 23.52
CA PRO A 160 0.74 -9.46 22.60
C PRO A 160 0.16 -10.85 22.89
N ASN A 161 -0.19 -11.15 24.15
CA ASN A 161 -0.73 -12.46 24.54
C ASN A 161 -2.13 -12.72 23.93
N CYS A 162 -2.85 -11.66 23.57
CA CYS A 162 -4.13 -11.75 22.87
C CYS A 162 -3.99 -12.27 21.43
N GLY A 163 -2.76 -12.34 20.90
CA GLY A 163 -2.44 -12.88 19.58
C GLY A 163 -2.19 -14.38 19.58
N ASP A 164 -1.86 -14.96 20.74
CA ASP A 164 -1.44 -16.34 20.88
C ASP A 164 -2.65 -17.29 20.89
N PRO A 165 -2.72 -18.28 19.98
CA PRO A 165 -3.80 -19.26 19.99
C PRO A 165 -3.79 -20.17 21.22
N VAL A 166 -2.70 -20.17 22.00
CA VAL A 166 -2.51 -20.99 23.21
C VAL A 166 -3.17 -20.35 24.44
N SER A 167 -3.35 -19.04 24.47
CA SER A 167 -3.94 -18.29 25.60
C SER A 167 -5.47 -18.26 25.58
N ALA A 168 -6.09 -18.87 24.57
CA ALA A 168 -7.54 -18.95 24.40
C ALA A 168 -8.18 -20.23 24.97
N GLY A 169 -7.43 -20.97 25.79
CA GLY A 169 -7.87 -22.18 26.51
C GLY A 169 -8.13 -21.92 27.98
#